data_AF-A0A5C7X5C5-F1
#
_entry.id   AF-A0A5C7X5C5-F1
#
_cell.length_a   1.000
_cell.length_b   1.000
_cell.length_c   1.000
_cell.angle_alpha   90.00
_cell.angle_beta   90.00
_cell.angle_gamma   90.00
#
_symmetry.space_group_name_H-M   'P 1'
#
loop_
_entity.id
_entity.type
_entity.pdbx_description
1 polymer ?
#
loop_
_entity_poly.entity_id
_entity_poly.type
_entity_poly.pdbx_seq_one_letter_code
_entity_poly.pdbx_strand_id
1 'polypeptide(L)'
;MSLLENVLKELPAYLGKFTRMLTQPSRLVHDHLNADDPNALLAQSIAFLLLSFTIALVLAVVFPEMTNPVQLVSDEAGMAAHALAAIRVLFELLGLSALAYLAAKVAGVQSGFQRFFGLMCAACGVMLVIQVFAAALTNISLADPVTAKAWIQLEKGMATLKPLIEQGVLCATDGSTGEVRPNAALGAQLQTQLTSLQATYLQATDRPLFKLAAGLQLLAGLILLIWSGRLWLMYLNGHALSTGKLILATVLLVVFTGAGSLVYELVNAGRTMMDVYRHCG
;
A
#
# COMPACT_ATOMS: atom_id res chain seq x y z
N MET A 1 -9.03 21.29 15.30
CA MET A 1 -9.64 20.82 16.57
C MET A 1 -10.98 20.12 16.35
N SER A 2 -11.91 20.63 15.52
CA SER A 2 -13.23 19.99 15.30
C SER A 2 -13.22 18.60 14.66
N LEU A 3 -12.25 18.31 13.78
CA LEU A 3 -12.16 17.03 13.07
C LEU A 3 -11.71 15.89 14.01
N LEU A 4 -10.77 16.17 14.93
CA LEU A 4 -10.30 15.23 15.93
C LEU A 4 -11.41 14.87 16.93
N GLU A 5 -12.18 15.86 17.40
CA GLU A 5 -13.33 15.63 18.29
C GLU A 5 -14.43 14.80 17.62
N ASN A 6 -14.71 15.03 16.34
CA ASN A 6 -15.71 14.25 15.61
C ASN A 6 -15.24 12.80 15.39
N VAL A 7 -13.96 12.59 15.03
CA VAL A 7 -13.37 11.25 14.92
C VAL A 7 -13.39 10.52 16.26
N LEU A 8 -13.06 11.20 17.37
CA LEU A 8 -13.08 10.62 18.71
C LEU A 8 -14.49 10.21 19.15
N LYS A 9 -15.53 10.94 18.72
CA LYS A 9 -16.94 10.57 18.99
C LYS A 9 -17.39 9.34 18.21
N GLU A 10 -16.94 9.18 16.97
CA GLU A 10 -17.31 8.04 16.12
C GLU A 10 -16.45 6.78 16.38
N LEU A 11 -15.30 6.94 17.03
CA LEU A 11 -14.32 5.88 17.27
C LEU A 11 -14.89 4.63 17.96
N PRO A 12 -15.72 4.72 19.03
CA PRO A 12 -16.23 3.52 19.70
C PRO A 12 -17.16 2.69 18.80
N ALA A 13 -18.03 3.36 18.04
CA ALA A 13 -18.93 2.71 17.09
C ALA A 13 -18.15 2.11 15.91
N TYR A 14 -17.13 2.83 15.43
CA TYR A 14 -16.21 2.34 14.42
C TYR A 14 -15.47 1.08 14.88
N LEU A 15 -14.88 1.09 16.07
CA LEU A 15 -14.14 -0.05 16.61
C LEU A 15 -15.02 -1.29 16.74
N GLY A 16 -16.27 -1.14 17.21
CA GLY A 16 -17.22 -2.25 17.25
C GLY A 16 -17.52 -2.83 15.86
N LYS A 17 -17.72 -1.97 14.85
CA LYS A 17 -17.93 -2.37 13.45
C LYS A 17 -16.69 -3.04 12.86
N PHE A 18 -15.51 -2.45 13.07
CA PHE A 18 -14.21 -2.94 12.64
C PHE A 18 -13.92 -4.35 13.21
N THR A 19 -14.03 -4.53 14.53
CA THR A 19 -13.78 -5.82 15.18
C THR A 19 -14.75 -6.89 14.69
N ARG A 20 -16.02 -6.53 14.49
CA ARG A 20 -17.02 -7.46 13.95
C ARG A 20 -16.70 -7.87 12.52
N MET A 21 -16.31 -6.93 11.65
CA MET A 21 -15.92 -7.21 10.26
C MET A 21 -14.66 -8.09 10.19
N LEU A 22 -13.67 -7.81 11.05
CA LEU A 22 -12.43 -8.57 11.12
C LEU A 22 -12.66 -10.02 11.58
N THR A 23 -13.45 -10.20 12.64
CA THR A 23 -13.63 -11.51 13.30
C THR A 23 -14.74 -12.37 12.69
N GLN A 24 -15.69 -11.77 11.98
CA GLN A 24 -16.84 -12.46 11.39
C GLN A 24 -16.94 -12.24 9.87
N PRO A 25 -15.90 -12.61 9.09
CA PRO A 25 -15.88 -12.39 7.64
C PRO A 25 -16.99 -13.14 6.90
N SER A 26 -17.47 -14.28 7.44
CA SER A 26 -18.60 -15.02 6.87
C SER A 26 -19.91 -14.24 6.94
N ARG A 27 -20.16 -13.53 8.05
CA ARG A 27 -21.33 -12.65 8.19
C ARG A 27 -21.20 -11.45 7.26
N LEU A 28 -20.02 -10.85 7.17
CA LEU A 28 -19.76 -9.74 6.25
C LEU A 28 -20.09 -10.11 4.80
N VAL A 29 -19.66 -11.29 4.33
CA VAL A 29 -19.98 -11.80 2.99
C VAL A 29 -21.48 -12.07 2.86
N HIS A 30 -22.09 -12.76 3.83
CA HIS A 30 -23.52 -13.07 3.81
C HIS A 30 -24.38 -11.80 3.71
N ASP A 31 -24.08 -10.79 4.52
CA ASP A 31 -24.80 -9.50 4.56
C ASP A 31 -24.71 -8.80 3.20
N HIS A 32 -23.54 -8.79 2.56
CA HIS A 32 -23.37 -8.18 1.22
C HIS A 32 -24.00 -8.99 0.09
N LEU A 33 -24.02 -10.32 0.20
CA LEU A 33 -24.66 -11.18 -0.80
C LEU A 33 -26.17 -11.13 -0.74
N ASN A 34 -26.76 -10.94 0.44
CA ASN A 34 -28.20 -11.01 0.67
C ASN A 34 -28.85 -9.65 0.97
N ALA A 35 -28.12 -8.55 0.81
CA ALA A 35 -28.66 -7.21 1.02
C ALA A 35 -29.87 -6.94 0.12
N ASP A 36 -30.99 -6.57 0.75
CA ASP A 36 -32.21 -6.13 0.08
C ASP A 36 -31.97 -4.83 -0.69
N ASP A 37 -31.21 -3.89 -0.12
CA ASP A 37 -30.75 -2.67 -0.78
C ASP A 37 -29.20 -2.65 -0.91
N PRO A 38 -28.66 -3.10 -2.06
CA PRO A 38 -27.22 -3.13 -2.28
C PRO A 38 -26.60 -1.74 -2.43
N ASN A 39 -27.37 -0.70 -2.79
CA ASN A 39 -26.86 0.66 -2.94
C ASN A 39 -26.66 1.35 -1.59
N ALA A 40 -27.64 1.19 -0.68
CA ALA A 40 -27.51 1.69 0.69
C ALA A 40 -26.34 1.02 1.41
N LEU A 41 -26.19 -0.31 1.26
CA LEU A 41 -25.06 -1.03 1.86
C LEU A 41 -23.72 -0.61 1.26
N LEU A 42 -23.66 -0.40 -0.07
CA LEU A 42 -22.47 0.14 -0.72
C LEU A 42 -22.06 1.51 -0.15
N ALA A 43 -23.02 2.44 -0.02
CA ALA A 43 -22.74 3.77 0.54
C ALA A 43 -22.18 3.68 1.98
N GLN A 44 -22.72 2.78 2.80
CA GLN A 44 -22.21 2.53 4.15
C GLN A 44 -20.79 1.94 4.15
N SER A 45 -20.46 1.07 3.20
CA SER A 45 -19.13 0.47 3.07
C SER A 45 -18.10 1.48 2.56
N ILE A 46 -18.49 2.39 1.66
CA ILE A 46 -17.64 3.52 1.23
C ILE A 46 -17.38 4.46 2.41
N ALA A 47 -18.42 4.83 3.17
CA ALA A 47 -18.26 5.66 4.36
C ALA A 47 -17.32 5.01 5.39
N PHE A 48 -17.43 3.70 5.59
CA PHE A 48 -16.52 2.94 6.45
C PHE A 48 -15.08 2.95 5.93
N LEU A 49 -14.86 2.80 4.61
CA LEU A 49 -13.53 2.90 4.00
C LEU A 49 -12.91 4.29 4.23
N LEU A 50 -13.67 5.36 4.01
CA LEU A 50 -13.20 6.74 4.21
C LEU A 50 -12.85 7.03 5.66
N LEU A 51 -13.68 6.57 6.61
CA LEU A 51 -13.38 6.70 8.04
C LEU A 51 -12.16 5.87 8.43
N SER A 52 -12.02 4.65 7.90
CA SER A 52 -10.84 3.80 8.10
C SER A 52 -9.57 4.45 7.56
N PHE A 53 -9.64 5.06 6.38
CA PHE A 53 -8.55 5.82 5.78
C PHE A 53 -8.15 7.01 6.67
N THR A 54 -9.13 7.75 7.19
CA THR A 54 -8.88 8.88 8.10
C THR A 54 -8.21 8.43 9.39
N ILE A 55 -8.70 7.35 10.01
CA ILE A 55 -8.13 6.77 11.23
C ILE A 55 -6.71 6.29 10.97
N ALA A 56 -6.48 5.59 9.86
CA ALA A 56 -5.16 5.12 9.49
C ALA A 56 -4.18 6.25 9.20
N LEU A 57 -4.62 7.34 8.57
CA LEU A 57 -3.80 8.53 8.38
C LEU A 57 -3.41 9.15 9.73
N VAL A 58 -4.36 9.28 10.66
CA VAL A 58 -4.07 9.74 12.03
C VAL A 58 -3.09 8.80 12.73
N LEU A 59 -3.28 7.48 12.62
CA LEU A 59 -2.38 6.48 13.21
C LEU A 59 -0.98 6.54 12.60
N ALA A 60 -0.87 6.73 11.29
CA ALA A 60 0.42 6.88 10.61
C ALA A 60 1.16 8.16 11.04
N VAL A 61 0.44 9.23 11.39
CA VAL A 61 1.03 10.46 11.94
C VAL A 61 1.46 10.28 13.40
N VAL A 62 0.63 9.61 14.21
CA VAL A 62 0.90 9.42 15.65
C VAL A 62 1.98 8.36 15.90
N PHE A 63 1.99 7.30 15.08
CA PHE A 63 2.94 6.20 15.11
C PHE A 63 3.63 6.11 13.74
N PRO A 64 4.52 7.06 13.42
CA PRO A 64 5.21 7.06 12.13
C PRO A 64 5.98 5.76 11.99
N GLU A 65 5.76 5.02 10.91
CA GLU A 65 6.53 3.81 10.65
C GLU A 65 8.01 4.17 10.43
N MET A 66 8.87 3.16 10.54
CA MET A 66 10.25 3.26 10.07
C MET A 66 10.22 3.38 8.53
N THR A 67 10.00 4.58 8.02
CA THR A 67 9.84 4.83 6.59
C THR A 67 11.13 4.52 5.85
N ASN A 68 11.01 4.06 4.61
CA ASN A 68 12.16 3.95 3.73
C ASN A 68 12.83 5.34 3.63
N PRO A 69 14.14 5.48 3.93
CA PRO A 69 14.85 6.76 3.90
C PRO A 69 14.77 7.48 2.54
N VAL A 70 14.41 6.79 1.47
CA VAL A 70 14.15 7.34 0.13
C VAL A 70 12.86 8.19 0.08
N GLN A 71 11.91 7.99 0.99
CA GLN A 71 10.55 8.56 0.94
C GLN A 71 10.32 9.74 1.89
N LEU A 72 11.35 10.21 2.59
CA LEU A 72 11.20 11.32 3.53
C LEU A 72 11.03 12.64 2.78
N VAL A 73 9.84 13.23 2.93
CA VAL A 73 9.59 14.58 2.48
C VAL A 73 9.65 15.51 3.69
N SER A 74 10.45 16.57 3.58
CA SER A 74 10.64 17.59 4.60
C SER A 74 9.88 18.90 4.35
N ASP A 75 9.19 19.06 3.20
CA ASP A 75 8.49 20.28 2.82
C ASP A 75 6.96 20.07 2.65
N GLU A 76 6.20 21.18 2.75
CA GLU A 76 4.74 21.16 2.58
C GLU A 76 4.32 20.65 1.20
N ALA A 77 5.14 20.92 0.17
CA ALA A 77 4.90 20.48 -1.20
C ALA A 77 4.93 18.95 -1.32
N GLY A 78 5.87 18.25 -0.70
CA GLY A 78 5.84 16.79 -0.75
C GLY A 78 5.00 16.13 0.35
N MET A 79 4.57 16.84 1.40
CA MET A 79 3.43 16.38 2.21
C MET A 79 2.15 16.33 1.35
N ALA A 80 1.93 17.33 0.49
CA ALA A 80 0.84 17.30 -0.48
C ALA A 80 1.03 16.20 -1.53
N ALA A 81 2.26 15.93 -1.97
CA ALA A 81 2.57 14.82 -2.88
C ALA A 81 2.33 13.44 -2.23
N HIS A 82 2.65 13.28 -0.94
CA HIS A 82 2.36 12.06 -0.16
C HIS A 82 0.85 11.86 0.03
N ALA A 83 0.11 12.92 0.33
CA ALA A 83 -1.35 12.85 0.41
C ALA A 83 -1.97 12.49 -0.95
N LEU A 84 -1.46 13.05 -2.06
CA LEU A 84 -1.87 12.69 -3.41
C LEU A 84 -1.53 11.24 -3.74
N ALA A 85 -0.36 10.75 -3.33
CA ALA A 85 0.03 9.36 -3.49
C ALA A 85 -0.91 8.42 -2.73
N ALA A 86 -1.28 8.75 -1.49
CA ALA A 86 -2.24 7.98 -0.71
C ALA A 86 -3.64 7.93 -1.35
N ILE A 87 -4.12 9.05 -1.91
CA ILE A 87 -5.38 9.10 -2.68
C ILE A 87 -5.27 8.24 -3.94
N ARG A 88 -4.12 8.28 -4.62
CA ARG A 88 -3.88 7.49 -5.83
C ARG A 88 -3.89 5.99 -5.54
N VAL A 89 -3.28 5.56 -4.43
CA VAL A 89 -3.35 4.17 -3.94
C VAL A 89 -4.79 3.75 -3.66
N LEU A 90 -5.63 4.65 -3.14
CA LEU A 90 -7.06 4.36 -2.96
C LEU A 90 -7.74 4.11 -4.32
N PHE A 91 -7.50 4.94 -5.33
CA PHE A 91 -8.00 4.70 -6.69
C PHE A 91 -7.48 3.40 -7.31
N GLU A 92 -6.22 3.03 -7.06
CA GLU A 92 -5.62 1.78 -7.51
C GLU A 92 -6.31 0.57 -6.87
N LEU A 93 -6.59 0.62 -5.56
CA LEU A 93 -7.35 -0.42 -4.87
C LEU A 93 -8.76 -0.58 -5.45
N LEU A 94 -9.41 0.53 -5.83
CA LEU A 94 -10.71 0.48 -6.51
C LEU A 94 -10.60 -0.13 -7.92
N GLY A 95 -9.55 0.20 -8.67
CA GLY A 95 -9.27 -0.38 -9.99
C GLY A 95 -8.98 -1.89 -9.92
N LEU A 96 -8.15 -2.32 -8.98
CA LEU A 96 -7.88 -3.74 -8.72
C LEU A 96 -9.14 -4.48 -8.29
N SER A 97 -10.01 -3.84 -7.50
CA SER A 97 -11.32 -4.40 -7.13
C SER A 97 -12.21 -4.59 -8.37
N ALA A 98 -12.21 -3.66 -9.32
CA ALA A 98 -12.96 -3.83 -10.57
C ALA A 98 -12.43 -5.00 -11.42
N LEU A 99 -11.11 -5.18 -11.50
CA LEU A 99 -10.47 -6.32 -12.17
C LEU A 99 -10.78 -7.65 -11.46
N ALA A 100 -10.80 -7.66 -10.13
CA ALA A 100 -11.20 -8.81 -9.34
C ALA A 100 -12.66 -9.20 -9.58
N TYR A 101 -13.56 -8.21 -9.68
CA TYR A 101 -14.95 -8.45 -10.05
C TYR A 101 -15.07 -9.01 -11.47
N LEU A 102 -14.31 -8.48 -12.43
CA LEU A 102 -14.31 -8.98 -13.81
C LEU A 102 -13.89 -10.46 -13.85
N ALA A 103 -12.87 -10.85 -13.11
CA ALA A 103 -12.46 -12.25 -12.96
C ALA A 103 -13.59 -13.13 -12.41
N ALA A 104 -14.26 -12.67 -11.35
CA ALA A 104 -15.42 -13.36 -10.79
C ALA A 104 -16.60 -13.45 -11.79
N LYS A 105 -16.84 -12.39 -12.56
CA LYS A 105 -17.91 -12.33 -13.55
C LYS A 105 -17.70 -13.32 -14.69
N VAL A 106 -16.48 -13.38 -15.23
CA VAL A 106 -16.09 -14.34 -16.27
C VAL A 106 -16.24 -15.79 -15.77
N ALA A 107 -15.95 -16.04 -14.50
CA ALA A 107 -16.15 -17.36 -13.89
C ALA A 107 -17.63 -17.74 -13.64
N GLY A 108 -18.57 -16.80 -13.85
CA GLY A 108 -20.01 -17.07 -13.81
C GLY A 108 -20.75 -16.51 -12.59
N VAL A 109 -20.17 -15.57 -11.85
CA VAL A 109 -20.88 -14.88 -10.75
C VAL A 109 -22.02 -14.01 -11.29
N GLN A 110 -23.23 -14.19 -10.74
CA GLN A 110 -24.43 -13.48 -11.22
C GLN A 110 -24.78 -12.21 -10.44
N SER A 111 -24.18 -11.97 -9.27
CA SER A 111 -24.41 -10.73 -8.51
C SER A 111 -24.03 -9.49 -9.30
N GLY A 112 -24.64 -8.36 -8.92
CA GLY A 112 -24.29 -7.04 -9.41
C GLY A 112 -22.99 -6.52 -8.77
N PHE A 113 -22.32 -5.62 -9.49
CA PHE A 113 -21.05 -5.01 -9.07
C PHE A 113 -21.11 -4.39 -7.67
N GLN A 114 -22.24 -3.75 -7.32
CA GLN A 114 -22.44 -3.07 -6.03
C GLN A 114 -22.20 -3.99 -4.83
N ARG A 115 -22.63 -5.25 -4.88
CA ARG A 115 -22.48 -6.21 -3.77
C ARG A 115 -21.01 -6.58 -3.56
N PHE A 116 -20.30 -6.87 -4.65
CA PHE A 116 -18.86 -7.15 -4.60
C PHE A 116 -18.07 -5.93 -4.16
N PHE A 117 -18.35 -4.78 -4.77
CA PHE A 117 -17.62 -3.56 -4.53
C PHE A 117 -17.83 -3.03 -3.10
N GLY A 118 -19.05 -3.14 -2.56
CA GLY A 118 -19.32 -2.83 -1.15
C GLY A 118 -18.56 -3.75 -0.20
N LEU A 119 -18.51 -5.06 -0.49
CA LEU A 119 -17.73 -6.03 0.29
C LEU A 119 -16.24 -5.67 0.27
N MET A 120 -15.70 -5.35 -0.90
CA MET A 120 -14.31 -4.94 -1.05
C MET A 120 -14.01 -3.62 -0.34
N CYS A 121 -14.88 -2.62 -0.40
CA CYS A 121 -14.70 -1.36 0.33
C CYS A 121 -14.63 -1.60 1.86
N ALA A 122 -15.53 -2.43 2.39
CA ALA A 122 -15.51 -2.79 3.81
C ALA A 122 -14.24 -3.55 4.19
N ALA A 123 -13.84 -4.53 3.37
CA ALA A 123 -12.63 -5.32 3.59
C ALA A 123 -11.35 -4.48 3.51
N CYS A 124 -11.24 -3.60 2.51
CA CYS A 124 -10.13 -2.65 2.36
C CYS A 124 -10.03 -1.72 3.57
N GLY A 125 -11.15 -1.22 4.12
CA GLY A 125 -11.12 -0.41 5.33
C GLY A 125 -10.50 -1.14 6.52
N VAL A 126 -10.85 -2.41 6.72
CA VAL A 126 -10.24 -3.25 7.77
C VAL A 126 -8.75 -3.48 7.51
N MET A 127 -8.41 -3.88 6.29
CA MET A 127 -7.02 -4.18 5.90
C MET A 127 -6.12 -2.96 6.07
N LEU A 128 -6.60 -1.78 5.68
CA LEU A 128 -5.82 -0.54 5.70
C LEU A 128 -5.40 -0.16 7.13
N VAL A 129 -6.33 -0.22 8.09
CA VAL A 129 -6.00 0.05 9.50
C VAL A 129 -5.03 -0.98 10.08
N ILE A 130 -5.21 -2.26 9.78
CA ILE A 130 -4.29 -3.32 10.26
C ILE A 130 -2.90 -3.16 9.63
N GLN A 131 -2.81 -2.79 8.36
CA GLN A 131 -1.54 -2.54 7.70
C GLN A 131 -0.79 -1.37 8.35
N VAL A 132 -1.47 -0.26 8.68
CA VAL A 132 -0.83 0.85 9.39
C VAL A 132 -0.36 0.43 10.79
N PHE A 133 -1.14 -0.38 11.52
CA PHE A 133 -0.67 -0.94 12.78
C PHE A 133 0.54 -1.87 12.61
N ALA A 134 0.52 -2.73 11.60
CA ALA A 134 1.63 -3.63 11.29
C ALA A 134 2.90 -2.85 10.90
N ALA A 135 2.75 -1.80 10.12
CA ALA A 135 3.79 -0.85 9.78
C ALA A 135 4.35 -0.16 11.02
N ALA A 136 3.49 0.31 11.93
CA ALA A 136 3.91 0.93 13.18
C ALA A 136 4.73 0.00 14.10
N LEU A 137 4.59 -1.33 13.97
CA LEU A 137 5.43 -2.29 14.72
C LEU A 137 6.92 -2.16 14.37
N THR A 138 7.26 -1.62 13.20
CA THR A 138 8.66 -1.33 12.83
C THR A 138 9.35 -0.38 13.81
N ASN A 139 8.60 0.46 14.53
CA ASN A 139 9.13 1.34 15.58
C ASN A 139 9.77 0.59 16.76
N ILE A 140 9.42 -0.67 16.98
CA ILE A 140 10.08 -1.51 17.98
C ILE A 140 11.58 -1.60 17.68
N SER A 141 11.97 -1.58 16.40
CA SER A 141 13.38 -1.59 15.99
C SER A 141 14.14 -0.33 16.40
N LEU A 142 13.46 0.82 16.46
CA LEU A 142 14.04 2.10 16.85
C LEU A 142 14.30 2.22 18.36
N ALA A 143 13.79 1.28 19.16
CA ALA A 143 14.19 1.16 20.56
C ALA A 143 15.68 0.77 20.71
N ASP A 144 16.29 0.16 19.68
CA ASP A 144 17.74 -0.05 19.63
C ASP A 144 18.42 1.26 19.19
N PRO A 145 19.27 1.88 20.04
CA PRO A 145 19.94 3.13 19.69
C PRO A 145 20.90 2.98 18.50
N VAL A 146 21.41 1.77 18.23
CA VAL A 146 22.25 1.51 17.04
C VAL A 146 21.41 1.56 15.78
N THR A 147 20.26 0.86 15.79
CA THR A 147 19.31 0.87 14.66
C THR A 147 18.77 2.27 14.41
N ALA A 148 18.37 3.01 15.46
CA ALA A 148 17.88 4.37 15.33
C ALA A 148 18.93 5.33 14.72
N LYS A 149 20.18 5.27 15.19
CA LYS A 149 21.27 6.09 14.63
C LYS A 149 21.61 5.71 13.19
N ALA A 150 21.68 4.42 12.90
CA ALA A 150 21.93 3.92 11.55
C ALA A 150 20.79 4.35 10.59
N TRP A 151 19.54 4.32 11.05
CA TRP A 151 18.41 4.78 10.24
C TRP A 151 18.52 6.27 9.91
N ILE A 152 18.74 7.13 10.92
CA ILE A 152 18.96 8.58 10.71
C ILE A 152 20.12 8.85 9.74
N GLN A 153 21.19 8.04 9.78
CA GLN A 153 22.30 8.14 8.84
C GLN A 153 21.89 7.75 7.42
N LEU A 154 21.08 6.70 7.24
CA LEU A 154 20.53 6.32 5.95
C LEU A 154 19.62 7.40 5.37
N GLU A 155 18.78 8.03 6.20
CA GLU A 155 17.89 9.13 5.80
C GLU A 155 18.69 10.32 5.24
N LYS A 156 19.70 10.77 5.99
CA LYS A 156 20.58 11.87 5.56
C LYS A 156 21.40 11.50 4.32
N GLY A 157 21.85 10.26 4.24
CA GLY A 157 22.58 9.72 3.10
C GLY A 157 21.73 9.70 1.83
N MET A 158 20.49 9.24 1.92
CA MET A 158 19.56 9.19 0.79
C MET A 158 19.17 10.59 0.29
N ALA A 159 18.98 11.55 1.19
CA ALA A 159 18.75 12.95 0.81
C ALA A 159 19.93 13.53 -0.01
N THR A 160 21.15 13.07 0.26
CA THR A 160 22.37 13.47 -0.48
C THR A 160 22.53 12.71 -1.79
N LEU A 161 22.14 11.43 -1.83
CA LEU A 161 22.30 10.55 -2.99
C LEU A 161 21.28 10.83 -4.10
N LYS A 162 20.02 11.15 -3.74
CA LYS A 162 18.92 11.39 -4.69
C LYS A 162 19.28 12.39 -5.82
N PRO A 163 19.79 13.61 -5.55
CA PRO A 163 20.15 14.55 -6.60
C PRO A 163 21.32 14.06 -7.47
N LEU A 164 22.24 13.28 -6.91
CA LEU A 164 23.36 12.70 -7.67
C LEU A 164 22.89 11.60 -8.65
N ILE A 165 21.87 10.82 -8.29
CA ILE A 165 21.25 9.84 -9.19
C ILE A 165 20.49 10.56 -10.31
N GLU A 166 19.68 11.55 -9.94
CA GLU A 166 18.88 12.34 -10.90
C GLU A 166 19.78 13.05 -11.91
N GLN A 167 20.83 13.75 -11.46
CA GLN A 167 21.75 14.48 -12.33
C GLN A 167 22.73 13.58 -13.08
N GLY A 168 23.22 12.51 -12.45
CA GLY A 168 24.31 11.68 -12.98
C GLY A 168 23.92 10.55 -13.91
N VAL A 169 22.69 10.06 -13.78
CA VAL A 169 22.21 8.89 -14.52
C VAL A 169 21.02 9.26 -15.40
N LEU A 170 20.07 10.05 -14.89
CA LEU A 170 18.83 10.34 -15.61
C LEU A 170 18.93 11.59 -16.51
N CYS A 171 19.52 12.68 -16.01
CA CYS A 171 19.78 13.88 -16.81
C CYS A 171 20.96 13.75 -17.79
N ALA A 172 21.75 12.68 -17.69
CA ALA A 172 22.85 12.38 -18.60
C ALA A 172 22.41 11.67 -19.90
N THR A 173 21.10 11.57 -20.12
CA THR A 173 20.53 10.98 -21.33
C THR A 173 20.51 12.02 -22.45
N ASP A 174 21.14 11.70 -23.57
CA ASP A 174 21.13 12.55 -24.77
C ASP A 174 19.73 12.52 -25.40
N GLY A 175 19.05 13.67 -25.40
CA GLY A 175 17.68 13.79 -25.92
C GLY A 175 17.53 13.54 -27.42
N SER A 176 18.63 13.50 -28.18
CA SER A 176 18.63 13.24 -29.63
C SER A 176 18.90 11.78 -29.99
N THR A 177 19.68 11.07 -29.19
CA THR A 177 20.08 9.66 -29.44
C THR A 177 19.45 8.67 -28.47
N GLY A 178 18.92 9.14 -27.34
CA GLY A 178 18.42 8.32 -26.24
C GLY A 178 19.51 7.60 -25.46
N GLU A 179 20.80 7.85 -25.75
CA GLU A 179 21.91 7.20 -25.07
C GLU A 179 22.17 7.86 -23.71
N VAL A 180 22.26 7.02 -22.67
CA VAL A 180 22.72 7.46 -21.36
C VAL A 180 24.25 7.55 -21.39
N ARG A 181 24.80 8.75 -21.19
CA ARG A 181 26.25 8.97 -21.09
C ARG A 181 26.62 9.23 -19.63
N PRO A 182 26.73 8.19 -18.80
CA PRO A 182 26.98 8.37 -17.38
C PRO A 182 28.32 9.07 -17.17
N ASN A 183 28.31 10.12 -16.33
CA ASN A 183 29.54 10.79 -15.94
C ASN A 183 30.38 9.83 -15.07
N ALA A 184 31.49 9.32 -15.63
CA ALA A 184 32.33 8.30 -14.99
C ALA A 184 32.87 8.73 -13.61
N ALA A 185 33.14 10.03 -13.41
CA ALA A 185 33.56 10.58 -12.12
C ALA A 185 32.42 10.56 -11.10
N LEU A 186 31.20 10.83 -11.54
CA LEU A 186 30.00 10.75 -10.70
C LEU A 186 29.67 9.30 -10.33
N GLY A 187 29.91 8.34 -11.25
CA GLY A 187 29.72 6.91 -11.00
C GLY A 187 30.60 6.37 -9.87
N ALA A 188 31.88 6.73 -9.82
CA ALA A 188 32.79 6.30 -8.75
C ALA A 188 32.39 6.87 -7.38
N GLN A 189 31.96 8.14 -7.34
CA GLN A 189 31.44 8.79 -6.13
C GLN A 189 30.13 8.16 -5.67
N LEU A 190 29.21 7.87 -6.59
CA LEU A 190 27.94 7.20 -6.32
C LEU A 190 28.16 5.80 -5.73
N GLN A 191 29.08 5.02 -6.32
CA GLN A 191 29.38 3.66 -5.86
C GLN A 191 29.98 3.63 -4.45
N THR A 192 30.84 4.61 -4.13
CA THR A 192 31.41 4.74 -2.79
C THR A 192 30.33 5.09 -1.76
N GLN A 193 29.43 6.03 -2.08
CA GLN A 193 28.31 6.38 -1.19
C GLN A 193 27.33 5.21 -1.03
N LEU A 194 26.95 4.52 -2.11
CA LEU A 194 26.09 3.34 -2.08
C LEU A 194 26.67 2.24 -1.19
N THR A 195 27.97 1.96 -1.30
CA THR A 195 28.64 0.93 -0.49
C THR A 195 28.61 1.31 1.00
N SER A 196 28.83 2.59 1.33
CA SER A 196 28.76 3.07 2.71
C SER A 196 27.35 3.01 3.31
N LEU A 197 26.32 3.33 2.51
CA LEU A 197 24.92 3.24 2.92
C LEU A 197 24.49 1.78 3.06
N GLN A 198 24.96 0.89 2.18
CA GLN A 198 24.70 -0.54 2.28
C GLN A 198 25.30 -1.13 3.56
N ALA A 199 26.52 -0.75 3.93
CA ALA A 199 27.12 -1.18 5.20
C ALA A 199 26.31 -0.71 6.42
N THR A 200 25.84 0.54 6.39
CA THR A 200 24.99 1.12 7.44
C THR A 200 23.63 0.41 7.53
N TYR A 201 23.05 0.05 6.39
CA TYR A 201 21.81 -0.72 6.31
C TYR A 201 21.96 -2.13 6.88
N LEU A 202 23.04 -2.84 6.53
CA LEU A 202 23.33 -4.15 7.09
C LEU A 202 23.52 -4.07 8.61
N GLN A 203 24.22 -3.05 9.10
CA GLN A 203 24.39 -2.82 10.53
C GLN A 203 23.05 -2.63 11.26
N ALA A 204 22.08 -1.93 10.65
CA ALA A 204 20.75 -1.75 11.21
C ALA A 204 19.91 -3.03 11.18
N THR A 205 19.96 -3.75 10.05
CA THR A 205 19.10 -4.91 9.78
C THR A 205 19.59 -6.20 10.45
N ASP A 206 20.86 -6.28 10.83
CA ASP A 206 21.38 -7.43 11.56
C ASP A 206 20.97 -7.48 13.03
N ARG A 207 20.41 -6.39 13.56
CA ARG A 207 20.04 -6.26 14.97
C ARG A 207 18.81 -7.11 15.31
N PRO A 208 18.78 -7.76 16.49
CA PRO A 208 17.66 -8.62 16.88
C PRO A 208 16.30 -7.91 16.90
N LEU A 209 16.25 -6.66 17.37
CA LEU A 209 15.00 -5.89 17.41
C LEU A 209 14.48 -5.52 16.01
N PHE A 210 15.39 -5.29 15.06
CA PHE A 210 15.00 -5.10 13.65
C PHE A 210 14.40 -6.37 13.07
N LYS A 211 15.08 -7.51 13.24
CA LYS A 211 14.59 -8.82 12.77
C LYS A 211 13.24 -9.19 13.39
N LEU A 212 13.05 -8.90 14.68
CA LEU A 212 11.78 -9.11 15.37
C LEU A 212 10.68 -8.22 14.78
N ALA A 213 10.93 -6.92 14.62
CA ALA A 213 9.95 -5.98 14.10
C ALA A 213 9.54 -6.33 12.66
N ALA A 214 10.51 -6.61 11.80
CA ALA A 214 10.27 -7.08 10.43
C ALA A 214 9.53 -8.42 10.40
N GLY A 215 9.87 -9.35 11.29
CA GLY A 215 9.17 -10.63 11.43
C GLY A 215 7.71 -10.46 11.85
N LEU A 216 7.41 -9.56 12.79
CA LEU A 216 6.05 -9.25 13.21
C LEU A 216 5.25 -8.57 12.09
N GLN A 217 5.86 -7.63 11.37
CA GLN A 217 5.23 -6.98 10.21
C GLN A 217 4.91 -8.01 9.11
N LEU A 218 5.85 -8.91 8.80
CA LEU A 218 5.65 -9.97 7.82
C LEU A 218 4.56 -10.96 8.26
N LEU A 219 4.54 -11.33 9.55
CA LEU A 219 3.50 -12.19 10.11
C LEU A 219 2.12 -11.53 9.99
N ALA A 220 2.00 -10.24 10.31
CA ALA A 220 0.75 -9.51 10.15
C ALA A 220 0.31 -9.45 8.67
N GLY A 221 1.23 -9.24 7.74
CA GLY A 221 0.97 -9.30 6.30
C GLY A 221 0.48 -10.68 5.84
N LEU A 222 1.10 -11.76 6.32
CA LEU A 222 0.67 -13.13 6.03
C LEU A 222 -0.73 -13.43 6.59
N ILE A 223 -1.02 -13.00 7.81
CA ILE A 223 -2.35 -13.15 8.42
C ILE A 223 -3.40 -12.43 7.59
N LEU A 224 -3.11 -11.19 7.15
CA LEU A 224 -4.01 -10.42 6.28
C LEU A 224 -4.21 -11.09 4.91
N LEU A 225 -3.16 -11.67 4.33
CA LEU A 225 -3.24 -12.40 3.06
C LEU A 225 -4.10 -13.65 3.18
N ILE A 226 -3.95 -14.40 4.27
CA ILE A 226 -4.80 -15.57 4.56
C ILE A 226 -6.25 -15.11 4.76
N TRP A 227 -6.46 -14.02 5.49
CA TRP A 227 -7.79 -13.46 5.73
C TRP A 227 -8.47 -13.01 4.43
N SER A 228 -7.76 -12.31 3.55
CA SER A 228 -8.30 -11.86 2.26
C SER A 228 -8.58 -13.02 1.31
N GLY A 229 -7.68 -14.02 1.26
CA GLY A 229 -7.91 -15.25 0.50
C GLY A 229 -9.14 -16.03 1.00
N ARG A 230 -9.33 -16.09 2.32
CA ARG A 230 -10.55 -16.68 2.91
C ARG A 230 -11.80 -15.88 2.53
N LEU A 231 -11.75 -14.56 2.57
CA LEU A 231 -12.87 -13.69 2.18
C LEU A 231 -13.26 -13.90 0.71
N TRP A 232 -12.27 -13.96 -0.18
CA TRP A 232 -12.45 -14.26 -1.60
C TRP A 232 -13.14 -15.61 -1.82
N LEU A 233 -12.65 -16.66 -1.18
CA LEU A 233 -13.25 -18.00 -1.27
C LEU A 233 -14.67 -18.03 -0.70
N MET A 234 -14.92 -17.36 0.44
CA MET A 234 -16.27 -17.25 1.02
C MET A 234 -17.24 -16.55 0.05
N TYR A 235 -16.80 -15.47 -0.59
CA TYR A 235 -17.59 -14.75 -1.59
C TYR A 235 -17.96 -15.64 -2.78
N LEU A 236 -16.98 -16.33 -3.36
CA LEU A 236 -17.23 -17.22 -4.50
C LEU A 236 -18.09 -18.44 -4.13
N ASN A 237 -17.89 -19.02 -2.95
CA ASN A 237 -18.71 -20.12 -2.44
C ASN A 237 -20.15 -19.69 -2.17
N GLY A 238 -20.38 -18.44 -1.75
CA GLY A 238 -21.72 -17.87 -1.61
C GLY A 238 -22.51 -17.81 -2.92
N HIS A 239 -21.83 -17.92 -4.06
CA HIS A 239 -22.43 -18.01 -5.40
C HIS A 239 -22.60 -19.45 -5.91
N ALA A 240 -22.37 -20.47 -5.07
CA ALA A 240 -22.51 -21.88 -5.40
C ALA A 240 -21.76 -22.31 -6.68
N LEU A 241 -20.60 -21.70 -6.94
CA LEU A 241 -19.76 -22.06 -8.08
C LEU A 241 -19.15 -23.45 -7.88
N SER A 242 -18.99 -24.21 -8.97
CA SER A 242 -18.26 -25.48 -8.94
C SER A 242 -16.77 -25.26 -8.66
N THR A 243 -16.09 -26.28 -8.13
CA THR A 243 -14.64 -26.20 -7.80
C THR A 243 -13.79 -25.74 -8.99
N GLY A 244 -14.10 -26.18 -10.22
CA GLY A 244 -13.41 -25.74 -11.43
C GLY A 244 -13.58 -24.24 -11.71
N LYS A 245 -14.77 -23.68 -11.47
CA LYS A 245 -15.04 -22.24 -11.62
C LYS A 245 -14.39 -21.41 -10.52
N LEU A 246 -14.27 -21.95 -9.31
CA LEU A 246 -13.51 -21.31 -8.22
C LEU A 246 -12.03 -21.16 -8.57
N ILE A 247 -11.42 -22.23 -9.09
CA ILE A 247 -10.03 -22.21 -9.55
C ILE A 247 -9.87 -21.22 -10.70
N LEU A 248 -10.75 -21.27 -11.69
CA LEU A 248 -10.73 -20.34 -12.82
C LEU A 248 -10.83 -18.88 -12.36
N ALA A 249 -11.76 -18.54 -11.47
CA ALA A 249 -11.91 -17.18 -10.92
C ALA A 249 -10.63 -16.71 -10.24
N THR A 250 -9.96 -17.60 -9.50
CA THR A 250 -8.73 -17.29 -8.76
C THR A 250 -7.54 -17.13 -9.70
N VAL A 251 -7.42 -17.96 -10.74
CA VAL A 251 -6.38 -17.81 -11.77
C VAL A 251 -6.60 -16.51 -12.54
N LEU A 252 -7.83 -16.20 -12.96
CA LEU A 252 -8.17 -14.95 -13.63
C LEU A 252 -7.91 -13.73 -12.75
N LEU A 253 -8.18 -13.82 -11.45
CA LEU A 253 -7.85 -12.76 -10.49
C LEU A 253 -6.36 -12.45 -10.52
N VAL A 254 -5.50 -13.47 -10.42
CA VAL A 254 -4.04 -13.31 -10.45
C VAL A 254 -3.58 -12.74 -11.80
N VAL A 255 -4.12 -13.24 -12.91
CA VAL A 255 -3.75 -12.76 -14.26
C VAL A 255 -4.17 -11.30 -14.46
N PHE A 256 -5.41 -10.94 -14.11
CA PHE A 256 -5.91 -9.58 -14.31
C PHE A 256 -5.24 -8.58 -13.38
N THR A 257 -5.03 -8.93 -12.11
CA THR A 257 -4.31 -8.06 -11.17
C THR A 257 -2.84 -7.93 -11.55
N GLY A 258 -2.18 -9.01 -11.99
CA GLY A 258 -0.81 -8.97 -12.50
C GLY A 258 -0.65 -8.10 -13.75
N ALA A 259 -1.52 -8.29 -14.76
CA ALA A 259 -1.54 -7.45 -15.95
C ALA A 259 -1.86 -5.99 -15.63
N GLY A 260 -2.83 -5.74 -14.73
CA GLY A 260 -3.17 -4.41 -14.25
C GLY A 260 -2.01 -3.72 -13.55
N SER A 261 -1.28 -4.44 -12.70
CA SER A 261 -0.07 -3.94 -12.02
C SER A 261 1.02 -3.56 -13.02
N LEU A 262 1.27 -4.39 -14.04
CA LEU A 262 2.27 -4.10 -15.07
C LEU A 262 1.92 -2.83 -15.88
N VAL A 263 0.67 -2.70 -16.31
CA VAL A 263 0.20 -1.50 -17.01
C VAL A 263 0.36 -0.26 -16.12
N TYR A 264 0.01 -0.40 -14.84
CA TYR A 264 0.16 0.67 -13.87
C TYR A 264 1.63 1.09 -13.70
N GLU A 265 2.54 0.13 -13.50
CA GLU A 265 3.98 0.39 -13.38
C GLU A 265 4.54 1.09 -14.62
N LEU A 266 4.11 0.68 -15.82
CA LEU A 266 4.50 1.33 -17.08
C LEU A 266 4.04 2.80 -17.14
N VAL A 267 2.79 3.09 -16.76
CA VAL A 267 2.27 4.47 -16.72
C VAL A 267 3.03 5.29 -15.68
N ASN A 268 3.35 4.70 -14.53
CA ASN A 268 4.11 5.37 -13.47
C ASN A 268 5.55 5.66 -13.88
N ALA A 269 6.21 4.70 -14.50
CA ALA A 269 7.55 4.87 -15.05
C ALA A 269 7.56 6.00 -16.09
N GLY A 270 6.59 6.01 -17.00
CA GLY A 270 6.44 7.07 -18.00
C GLY A 270 6.26 8.46 -17.38
N ARG A 271 5.39 8.58 -16.36
CA ARG A 271 5.19 9.84 -15.62
C ARG A 271 6.47 10.30 -14.92
N THR A 272 7.13 9.39 -14.21
CA THR A 272 8.33 9.69 -13.42
C THR A 272 9.47 10.13 -14.33
N MET A 273 9.67 9.45 -15.46
CA MET A 273 10.66 9.85 -16.46
C MET A 273 10.35 11.23 -17.03
N MET A 274 9.08 11.53 -17.31
CA MET A 274 8.68 12.85 -17.81
C MET A 274 8.89 13.97 -16.79
N ASP A 275 8.61 13.73 -15.50
CA ASP A 275 8.87 14.68 -14.42
C ASP A 275 10.37 14.93 -14.24
N VAL A 276 11.19 13.89 -14.34
CA VAL A 276 12.66 13.98 -14.29
C VAL A 276 13.21 14.74 -15.49
N TYR A 277 12.80 14.41 -16.72
CA TYR A 277 13.27 15.12 -17.91
C TYR A 277 12.89 16.60 -17.91
N ARG A 278 11.75 16.97 -17.33
CA ARG A 278 11.36 18.37 -17.13
C ARG A 278 12.23 19.11 -16.11
N HIS A 279 12.83 18.39 -15.15
CA HIS A 279 13.80 18.96 -14.21
C HIS A 279 15.22 19.05 -14.79
N CYS A 280 15.52 18.25 -15.82
CA CYS A 280 16.83 18.20 -16.47
C CYS A 280 17.01 19.22 -17.61
N GLY A 281 15.92 19.79 -18.14
CA GLY A 281 15.93 20.81 -19.20
C GLY A 281 15.79 22.22 -18.65
#